data_AF-A0A7Y5BRC7-F1
#
_entry.id   AF-A0A7Y5BRC7-F1
#
_cell.length_a   1.000
_cell.length_b   1.000
_cell.length_c   1.000
_cell.angle_alpha   90.00
_cell.angle_beta   90.00
_cell.angle_gamma   90.00
#
_symmetry.space_group_name_H-M   'P 1'
#
loop_
_entity.id
_entity.type
_entity.pdbx_description
1 polymer ?
#
loop_
_entity_poly.entity_id
_entity_poly.type
_entity_poly.pdbx_seq_one_letter_code
_entity_poly.pdbx_strand_id
1 'polypeptide(L)'
;MMHTMGEAIPYVLAGMTAIGAYLLWAVVRGWKTSGWEGFRRWVSAWAVSFRLVGWMPFAGAALIVLPITLLAPLATTTPELTPFEPRRAVMSLLPLIAACHAAFLFSPGDEPFMEGLLVTPRPFAWLIWERLGVLVAPYTALALVGNLIVLARTAWEGWGLLVVWVPPFLFFVSVALFITFTSRQPVFGMTMNIILWFGLAFMADRILLRWPHLWPVHVYLRPESAATAIDPRLHPVWVLFVGALFLAFAFRQLKDVEKLLTASKS
;
A
#
# COMPACT_ATOMS: atom_id res chain seq x y z
N MET A 1 15.63 -28.05 -1.24
CA MET A 1 14.26 -27.51 -1.39
C MET A 1 14.27 -26.23 -2.25
N MET A 2 14.92 -26.27 -3.42
CA MET A 2 15.28 -25.10 -4.25
C MET A 2 14.39 -24.90 -5.51
N HIS A 3 13.47 -25.83 -5.83
CA HIS A 3 12.83 -25.85 -7.15
C HIS A 3 11.47 -25.14 -7.29
N THR A 4 10.87 -24.59 -6.22
CA THR A 4 9.47 -24.14 -6.29
C THR A 4 9.25 -22.63 -6.37
N MET A 5 10.30 -21.79 -6.34
CA MET A 5 10.13 -20.33 -6.50
C MET A 5 9.98 -19.89 -7.97
N GLY A 6 10.46 -20.68 -8.94
CA GLY A 6 10.41 -20.32 -10.36
C GLY A 6 9.00 -20.09 -10.92
N GLU A 7 7.99 -20.80 -10.40
CA GLU A 7 6.63 -20.76 -10.96
C GLU A 7 5.76 -19.64 -10.39
N ALA A 8 6.11 -19.02 -9.26
CA ALA A 8 5.34 -17.89 -8.71
C ALA A 8 5.67 -16.56 -9.40
N ILE A 9 6.89 -16.46 -9.93
CA ILE A 9 7.41 -15.31 -10.68
C ILE A 9 6.48 -14.91 -11.85
N PRO A 10 6.02 -15.82 -12.74
CA PRO A 10 5.17 -15.44 -13.86
C PRO A 10 3.83 -14.84 -13.43
N TYR A 11 3.22 -15.28 -12.32
CA TYR A 11 1.93 -14.72 -11.87
C TYR A 11 2.07 -13.32 -11.29
N VAL A 12 3.14 -13.07 -10.52
CA VAL A 12 3.38 -11.72 -9.98
C VAL A 12 3.80 -10.77 -11.10
N LEU A 13 4.65 -11.21 -12.02
CA LEU A 13 4.98 -10.45 -13.21
C LEU A 13 3.75 -10.20 -14.08
N ALA A 14 2.85 -11.17 -14.24
CA ALA A 14 1.58 -10.98 -14.95
C ALA A 14 0.69 -9.93 -14.26
N GLY A 15 0.58 -9.96 -12.93
CA GLY A 15 -0.15 -8.94 -12.16
C GLY A 15 0.45 -7.54 -12.30
N MET A 16 1.77 -7.43 -12.18
CA MET A 16 2.49 -6.16 -12.32
C MET A 16 2.44 -5.62 -13.75
N THR A 17 2.55 -6.50 -14.76
CA THR A 17 2.43 -6.11 -16.17
C THR A 17 0.99 -5.71 -16.52
N ALA A 18 -0.02 -6.36 -15.94
CA ALA A 18 -1.41 -5.93 -16.10
C ALA A 18 -1.66 -4.55 -15.49
N ILE A 19 -1.14 -4.28 -14.28
CA ILE A 19 -1.21 -2.96 -13.64
C ILE A 19 -0.44 -1.92 -14.48
N GLY A 20 0.79 -2.24 -14.89
CA GLY A 20 1.62 -1.38 -15.73
C GLY A 20 0.99 -1.08 -17.08
N ALA A 21 0.38 -2.08 -17.73
CA ALA A 21 -0.34 -1.93 -18.99
C ALA A 21 -1.60 -1.09 -18.82
N TYR A 22 -2.33 -1.23 -17.71
CA TYR A 22 -3.49 -0.39 -17.40
C TYR A 22 -3.09 1.07 -17.16
N LEU A 23 -2.02 1.31 -16.40
CA LEU A 23 -1.47 2.66 -16.19
C LEU A 23 -0.99 3.27 -17.52
N LEU A 24 -0.25 2.51 -18.32
CA LEU A 24 0.21 2.95 -19.64
C LEU A 24 -0.96 3.25 -20.56
N TRP A 25 -1.98 2.39 -20.59
CA TRP A 25 -3.19 2.62 -21.36
C TRP A 25 -3.94 3.87 -20.89
N ALA A 26 -4.04 4.12 -19.59
CA ALA A 26 -4.65 5.33 -19.05
C ALA A 26 -3.87 6.59 -19.47
N VAL A 27 -2.54 6.55 -19.44
CA VAL A 27 -1.67 7.63 -19.94
C VAL A 27 -1.87 7.85 -21.44
N VAL A 28 -1.82 6.79 -22.25
CA VAL A 28 -1.98 6.86 -23.72
C VAL A 28 -3.37 7.37 -24.10
N ARG A 29 -4.41 6.90 -23.41
CA ARG A 29 -5.78 7.35 -23.65
C ARG A 29 -5.95 8.81 -23.27
N GLY A 30 -5.43 9.21 -22.11
CA GLY A 30 -5.40 10.60 -21.68
C GLY A 30 -4.63 11.51 -22.65
N TRP A 31 -3.55 11.02 -23.26
CA TRP A 31 -2.81 11.77 -24.28
C TRP A 31 -3.62 11.92 -25.58
N LYS A 32 -4.20 10.82 -26.08
CA LYS A 32 -4.98 10.82 -27.32
C LYS A 32 -6.22 11.71 -27.25
N THR A 33 -6.91 11.78 -26.11
CA THR A 33 -8.13 12.59 -25.98
C THR A 33 -7.86 14.08 -25.87
N SER A 34 -6.66 14.49 -25.48
CA SER A 34 -6.42 15.84 -24.95
C SER A 34 -5.33 16.62 -25.70
N GLY A 35 -4.58 15.95 -26.59
CA GLY A 35 -3.46 16.56 -27.30
C GLY A 35 -2.34 17.03 -26.37
N TRP A 36 -1.45 17.88 -26.91
CA TRP A 36 -0.31 18.43 -26.17
C TRP A 36 -0.72 19.34 -25.01
N GLU A 37 -1.77 20.13 -25.18
CA GLU A 37 -2.26 21.02 -24.12
C GLU A 37 -2.81 20.24 -22.93
N GLY A 38 -3.57 19.17 -23.19
CA GLY A 38 -4.07 18.32 -22.11
C GLY A 38 -2.99 17.51 -21.42
N PHE A 39 -1.95 17.07 -22.15
CA PHE A 39 -0.76 16.49 -21.52
C PHE A 39 -0.07 17.49 -20.60
N ARG A 40 0.10 18.75 -21.04
CA ARG A 40 0.71 19.80 -20.20
C ARG A 40 -0.11 20.06 -18.93
N ARG A 41 -1.45 20.14 -19.06
CA ARG A 41 -2.36 20.26 -17.91
C ARG A 41 -2.27 19.04 -16.98
N TRP A 42 -2.14 17.84 -17.54
CA TRP A 42 -1.95 16.61 -16.78
C TRP A 42 -0.63 16.64 -15.99
N VAL A 43 0.49 16.96 -16.61
CA VAL A 43 1.78 17.08 -15.91
C VAL A 43 1.71 18.13 -14.79
N SER A 44 1.08 19.28 -15.04
CA SER A 44 0.88 20.31 -14.00
C SER A 44 0.02 19.78 -12.84
N ALA A 45 -1.03 19.01 -13.11
CA ALA A 45 -1.85 18.38 -12.08
C ALA A 45 -1.06 17.40 -11.20
N TRP A 46 -0.15 16.62 -11.79
CA TRP A 46 0.75 15.75 -11.02
C TRP A 46 1.73 16.54 -10.15
N ALA A 47 2.30 17.63 -10.68
CA ALA A 47 3.19 18.49 -9.92
C ALA A 47 2.48 19.14 -8.71
N VAL A 48 1.24 19.59 -8.89
CA VAL A 48 0.40 20.12 -7.80
C VAL A 48 0.09 19.02 -6.80
N SER A 49 -0.33 17.85 -7.26
CA SER A 49 -0.62 16.70 -6.38
C SER A 49 0.60 16.30 -5.55
N PHE A 50 1.80 16.28 -6.15
CA PHE A 50 3.04 16.00 -5.45
C PHE A 50 3.33 17.01 -4.34
N ARG A 51 3.12 18.31 -4.61
CA ARG A 51 3.28 19.36 -3.60
C ARG A 51 2.28 19.22 -2.45
N LEU A 52 1.03 18.86 -2.75
CA LEU A 52 -0.04 18.70 -1.77
C LEU A 52 0.15 17.46 -0.89
N VAL A 53 0.65 16.36 -1.46
CA VAL A 53 0.99 15.15 -0.69
C VAL A 53 2.11 15.45 0.31
N GLY A 54 3.05 16.32 -0.09
CA GLY A 54 4.16 16.72 0.76
C GLY A 54 5.21 15.60 0.89
N TRP A 55 6.45 16.00 1.15
CA TRP A 55 7.57 15.07 1.22
C TRP A 55 7.81 14.52 2.64
N MET A 56 7.28 15.19 3.67
CA MET A 56 7.54 14.86 5.08
C MET A 56 7.16 13.42 5.47
N PRO A 57 6.00 12.88 5.06
CA PRO A 57 5.65 11.50 5.41
C PRO A 57 6.60 10.47 4.78
N PHE A 58 7.16 10.76 3.60
CA PHE A 58 8.16 9.89 2.97
C PHE A 58 9.50 9.97 3.70
N ALA A 59 9.94 11.17 4.11
CA ALA A 59 11.14 11.33 4.91
C ALA A 59 10.99 10.64 6.27
N GLY A 60 9.84 10.77 6.93
CA GLY A 60 9.53 10.04 8.16
C GLY A 60 9.55 8.52 7.95
N ALA A 61 8.94 8.02 6.87
CA ALA A 61 8.99 6.61 6.51
C ALA A 61 10.42 6.11 6.29
N ALA A 62 11.23 6.87 5.54
CA ALA A 62 12.63 6.55 5.30
C ALA A 62 13.44 6.53 6.61
N LEU A 63 13.23 7.53 7.48
CA LEU A 63 13.91 7.67 8.77
C LEU A 63 13.55 6.55 9.76
N ILE A 64 12.37 5.94 9.64
CA ILE A 64 11.97 4.82 10.49
C ILE A 64 12.42 3.49 9.88
N VAL A 65 12.06 3.24 8.62
CA VAL A 65 12.23 1.92 7.98
C VAL A 65 13.69 1.65 7.64
N LEU A 66 14.43 2.63 7.07
CA LEU A 66 15.81 2.38 6.65
C LEU A 66 16.74 2.08 7.83
N PRO A 67 16.73 2.83 8.95
CA PRO A 67 17.53 2.49 10.11
C PRO A 67 17.21 1.12 10.70
N ILE A 68 15.94 0.73 10.78
CA ILE A 68 15.57 -0.63 11.23
C ILE A 68 16.20 -1.68 10.30
N THR A 69 16.08 -1.50 8.98
CA THR A 69 16.70 -2.43 8.01
C THR A 69 18.23 -2.44 8.09
N LEU A 70 18.85 -1.29 8.40
CA LEU A 70 20.30 -1.10 8.46
C LEU A 70 20.93 -1.53 9.80
N LEU A 71 20.20 -1.48 10.91
CA LEU A 71 20.75 -1.69 12.25
C LEU A 71 20.32 -3.02 12.88
N ALA A 72 19.20 -3.61 12.45
CA ALA A 72 18.69 -4.83 13.08
C ALA A 72 19.61 -6.07 13.09
N PRO A 73 20.60 -6.27 12.18
CA PRO A 73 21.55 -7.39 12.32
C PRO A 73 22.47 -7.29 13.55
N LEU A 74 22.58 -6.12 14.19
CA LEU A 74 23.44 -5.91 15.35
C LEU A 74 22.77 -6.31 16.68
N ALA A 75 21.45 -6.54 16.69
CA ALA A 75 20.65 -6.50 17.93
C ALA A 75 20.06 -7.84 18.38
N THR A 76 20.14 -8.94 17.62
CA THR A 76 19.39 -10.16 17.97
C THR A 76 20.20 -11.46 17.84
N THR A 77 20.65 -11.96 18.98
CA THR A 77 21.01 -13.36 19.22
C THR A 77 19.79 -14.26 19.48
N THR A 78 18.57 -13.70 19.48
CA THR A 78 17.30 -14.45 19.63
C THR A 78 16.49 -14.41 18.33
N PRO A 79 16.47 -15.51 17.55
CA PRO A 79 15.94 -15.54 16.19
C PRO A 79 14.40 -15.57 16.07
N GLU A 80 13.64 -15.49 17.16
CA GLU A 80 12.22 -15.84 17.11
C GLU A 80 11.30 -14.65 17.41
N LEU A 81 10.52 -14.26 16.39
CA LEU A 81 9.23 -13.56 16.48
C LEU A 81 9.21 -12.02 16.62
N THR A 82 10.33 -11.31 16.43
CA THR A 82 10.28 -9.84 16.53
C THR A 82 9.75 -9.19 15.23
N PRO A 83 8.75 -8.28 15.30
CA PRO A 83 8.24 -7.55 14.12
C PRO A 83 9.29 -6.60 13.50
N PHE A 84 10.44 -6.43 14.16
CA PHE A 84 11.53 -5.56 13.79
C PHE A 84 12.65 -6.27 13.01
N GLU A 85 12.45 -7.52 12.62
CA GLU A 85 13.29 -8.17 11.60
C GLU A 85 13.37 -7.26 10.35
N PRO A 86 14.56 -7.02 9.76
CA PRO A 86 14.73 -6.12 8.61
C PRO A 86 13.70 -6.34 7.50
N ARG A 87 13.41 -7.62 7.23
CA ARG A 87 12.45 -8.04 6.23
C ARG A 87 11.02 -7.65 6.60
N ARG A 88 10.59 -7.96 7.83
CA ARG A 88 9.26 -7.61 8.34
C ARG A 88 9.07 -6.11 8.40
N ALA A 89 10.10 -5.33 8.70
CA ALA A 89 10.03 -3.86 8.69
C ALA A 89 9.58 -3.32 7.32
N VAL A 90 10.21 -3.75 6.23
CA VAL A 90 9.81 -3.32 4.86
C VAL A 90 8.40 -3.84 4.50
N MET A 91 8.05 -5.05 4.94
CA MET A 91 6.79 -5.71 4.57
C MET A 91 5.59 -5.27 5.41
N SER A 92 5.82 -4.65 6.58
CA SER A 92 4.75 -4.34 7.54
C SER A 92 4.70 -2.85 7.88
N LEU A 93 5.82 -2.26 8.30
CA LEU A 93 5.85 -0.86 8.72
C LEU A 93 5.68 0.07 7.54
N LEU A 94 6.29 -0.23 6.40
CA LEU A 94 6.17 0.62 5.21
C LEU A 94 4.72 0.69 4.69
N PRO A 95 3.99 -0.44 4.50
CA PRO A 95 2.54 -0.44 4.28
C PRO A 95 1.74 0.32 5.32
N LEU A 96 2.03 0.16 6.60
CA LEU A 96 1.33 0.86 7.68
C LEU A 96 1.50 2.38 7.55
N ILE A 97 2.74 2.85 7.38
CA ILE A 97 3.02 4.29 7.27
C ILE A 97 2.34 4.86 6.01
N ALA A 98 2.36 4.11 4.90
CA ALA A 98 1.64 4.48 3.69
C ALA A 98 0.12 4.56 3.92
N ALA A 99 -0.45 3.65 4.71
CA ALA A 99 -1.86 3.66 5.06
C ALA A 99 -2.23 4.84 5.98
N CYS A 100 -1.40 5.15 6.97
CA CYS A 100 -1.56 6.36 7.79
C CYS A 100 -1.51 7.62 6.91
N HIS A 101 -0.55 7.70 5.99
CA HIS A 101 -0.44 8.80 5.05
C HIS A 101 -1.66 8.89 4.13
N ALA A 102 -2.14 7.76 3.60
CA ALA A 102 -3.37 7.71 2.82
C ALA A 102 -4.58 8.20 3.63
N ALA A 103 -4.69 7.83 4.90
CA ALA A 103 -5.80 8.25 5.75
C ALA A 103 -5.89 9.78 5.86
N PHE A 104 -4.76 10.48 6.02
CA PHE A 104 -4.73 11.94 6.05
C PHE A 104 -4.88 12.56 4.66
N LEU A 105 -4.17 12.03 3.67
CA LEU A 105 -4.17 12.58 2.30
C LEU A 105 -5.56 12.57 1.64
N PHE A 106 -6.40 11.62 2.03
CA PHE A 106 -7.76 11.42 1.50
C PHE A 106 -8.85 11.80 2.52
N SER A 107 -8.50 12.54 3.59
CA SER A 107 -9.45 13.15 4.51
C SER A 107 -10.42 14.07 3.75
N PRO A 108 -11.75 13.90 3.87
CA PRO A 108 -12.71 14.80 3.24
C PRO A 108 -12.68 16.22 3.79
N GLY A 109 -12.22 16.41 5.03
CA GLY A 109 -12.23 17.71 5.72
C GLY A 109 -11.08 18.64 5.35
N ASP A 110 -10.01 18.12 4.75
CA ASP A 110 -8.90 18.93 4.28
C ASP A 110 -9.15 19.24 2.79
N GLU A 111 -9.49 20.49 2.47
CA GLU A 111 -10.13 20.90 1.21
C GLU A 111 -9.22 21.36 0.02
N PRO A 112 -7.91 21.04 -0.13
CA PRO A 112 -7.25 21.35 -1.41
C PRO A 112 -7.78 20.48 -2.58
N PHE A 113 -8.63 19.50 -2.31
CA PHE A 113 -9.29 18.66 -3.33
C PHE A 113 -10.38 19.41 -4.09
N MET A 114 -11.21 20.18 -3.38
CA MET A 114 -12.30 20.95 -3.96
C MET A 114 -11.77 22.14 -4.77
N GLU A 115 -10.75 22.81 -4.25
CA GLU A 115 -10.03 23.87 -4.98
C GLU A 115 -9.48 23.36 -6.32
N GLY A 116 -8.86 22.18 -6.33
CA GLY A 116 -8.32 21.58 -7.55
C GLY A 116 -9.39 21.22 -8.59
N LEU A 117 -10.59 20.82 -8.15
CA LEU A 117 -11.74 20.55 -9.03
C LEU A 117 -12.34 21.84 -9.60
N LEU A 118 -12.32 22.94 -8.85
CA LEU A 118 -12.77 24.25 -9.33
C LEU A 118 -11.82 24.83 -10.39
N VAL A 119 -10.50 24.61 -10.24
CA VAL A 119 -9.49 25.10 -11.21
C VAL A 119 -9.44 24.23 -12.47
N THR A 120 -9.65 22.91 -12.33
CA THR A 120 -9.61 21.97 -13.45
C THR A 120 -10.74 20.94 -13.33
N PRO A 121 -11.87 21.12 -14.04
CA PRO A 121 -12.99 20.20 -13.95
C PRO A 121 -12.58 18.83 -14.53
N ARG A 122 -12.57 17.81 -13.67
CA ARG A 122 -12.21 16.44 -14.03
C ARG A 122 -12.99 15.45 -13.18
N PRO A 123 -13.19 14.20 -13.65
CA PRO A 123 -13.89 13.19 -12.88
C PRO A 123 -13.21 12.97 -11.53
N PHE A 124 -13.99 12.98 -10.45
CA PHE A 124 -13.48 12.85 -9.08
C PHE A 124 -12.60 11.60 -8.89
N ALA A 125 -13.00 10.47 -9.48
CA ALA A 125 -12.22 9.23 -9.45
C ALA A 125 -10.80 9.38 -10.03
N TRP A 126 -10.62 10.25 -11.02
CA TRP A 126 -9.32 10.49 -11.65
C TRP A 126 -8.34 11.16 -10.68
N LEU A 127 -8.80 12.16 -9.93
CA LEU A 127 -7.96 12.84 -8.94
C LEU A 127 -7.49 11.91 -7.83
N ILE A 128 -8.28 10.88 -7.51
CA ILE A 128 -7.88 9.85 -6.55
C ILE A 128 -6.81 8.94 -7.11
N TRP A 129 -6.93 8.53 -8.36
CA TRP A 129 -5.88 7.75 -9.02
C TRP A 129 -4.57 8.53 -9.12
N GLU A 130 -4.62 9.84 -9.38
CA GLU A 130 -3.42 10.69 -9.36
C GLU A 130 -2.78 10.70 -7.97
N ARG A 131 -3.55 10.99 -6.92
CA ARG A 131 -3.03 11.02 -5.55
C ARG A 131 -2.52 9.65 -5.08
N LEU A 132 -3.21 8.56 -5.44
CA LEU A 132 -2.74 7.21 -5.17
C LEU A 132 -1.44 6.92 -5.92
N GLY A 133 -1.32 7.34 -7.17
CA GLY A 133 -0.06 7.19 -7.91
C GLY A 133 1.09 7.97 -7.28
N VAL A 134 0.83 9.23 -6.88
CA VAL A 134 1.82 10.07 -6.17
C VAL A 134 2.21 9.46 -4.82
N LEU A 135 1.28 8.81 -4.12
CA LEU A 135 1.56 8.09 -2.88
C LEU A 135 2.39 6.83 -3.15
N VAL A 136 1.97 6.00 -4.11
CA VAL A 136 2.57 4.70 -4.42
C VAL A 136 4.02 4.84 -4.89
N ALA A 137 4.34 5.81 -5.74
CA ALA A 137 5.67 5.97 -6.32
C ALA A 137 6.82 6.07 -5.28
N PRO A 138 6.80 6.99 -4.30
CA PRO A 138 7.84 7.10 -3.28
C PRO A 138 7.87 5.90 -2.32
N TYR A 139 6.71 5.33 -1.93
CA TYR A 139 6.72 4.10 -1.12
C TYR A 139 7.26 2.89 -1.89
N THR A 140 7.03 2.82 -3.20
CA THR A 140 7.66 1.82 -4.08
C THR A 140 9.17 1.99 -4.08
N ALA A 141 9.66 3.22 -4.25
CA ALA A 141 11.09 3.51 -4.20
C ALA A 141 11.71 3.12 -2.85
N LEU A 142 11.07 3.48 -1.73
CA LEU A 142 11.50 3.09 -0.38
C LEU A 142 11.48 1.57 -0.18
N ALA A 143 10.44 0.89 -0.67
CA ALA A 143 10.34 -0.57 -0.59
C ALA A 143 11.45 -1.24 -1.39
N LEU A 144 11.75 -0.75 -2.59
CA LEU A 144 12.84 -1.26 -3.43
C LEU A 144 14.20 -1.07 -2.75
N VAL A 145 14.47 0.14 -2.22
CA VAL A 145 15.72 0.40 -1.47
C VAL A 145 15.84 -0.50 -0.25
N GLY A 146 14.79 -0.60 0.57
CA GLY A 146 14.77 -1.47 1.75
C GLY A 146 14.98 -2.95 1.39
N ASN A 147 14.31 -3.44 0.34
CA ASN A 147 14.48 -4.80 -0.13
C ASN A 147 15.87 -5.06 -0.72
N LEU A 148 16.48 -4.10 -1.42
CA LEU A 148 17.87 -4.21 -1.88
C LEU A 148 18.86 -4.29 -0.71
N ILE A 149 18.64 -3.53 0.36
CA ILE A 149 19.43 -3.62 1.60
C ILE A 149 19.29 -5.01 2.22
N VAL A 150 18.07 -5.55 2.29
CA VAL A 150 17.81 -6.91 2.80
C VAL A 150 18.49 -7.97 1.92
N LEU A 151 18.37 -7.89 0.59
CA LEU A 151 19.04 -8.79 -0.35
C LEU A 151 20.56 -8.74 -0.24
N ALA A 152 21.15 -7.55 -0.07
CA ALA A 152 22.60 -7.40 0.06
C ALA A 152 23.15 -8.03 1.36
N ARG A 153 22.30 -8.23 2.38
CA ARG A 153 22.70 -8.70 3.71
C ARG A 153 22.34 -10.15 3.98
N THR A 154 21.33 -10.65 3.30
CA THR A 154 20.81 -11.99 3.52
C THR A 154 21.14 -12.84 2.31
N ALA A 155 21.54 -14.10 2.49
CA ALA A 155 21.77 -15.05 1.40
C ALA A 155 20.45 -15.50 0.71
N TRP A 156 19.44 -14.63 0.70
CA TRP A 156 18.13 -14.92 0.17
C TRP A 156 18.15 -14.74 -1.34
N GLU A 157 18.00 -15.85 -2.04
CA GLU A 157 17.97 -15.91 -3.49
C GLU A 157 16.50 -15.79 -3.95
N GLY A 158 16.05 -14.58 -4.25
CA GLY A 158 14.71 -14.44 -4.82
C GLY A 158 14.30 -13.02 -5.19
N TRP A 159 14.12 -12.78 -6.49
CA TRP A 159 13.45 -11.59 -7.04
C TRP A 159 12.05 -11.36 -6.44
N GLY A 160 11.41 -12.41 -5.91
CA GLY A 160 10.15 -12.32 -5.19
C GLY A 160 10.18 -11.37 -3.98
N LEU A 161 11.35 -11.09 -3.39
CA LEU A 161 11.45 -10.13 -2.29
C LEU A 161 11.06 -8.70 -2.72
N LEU A 162 11.34 -8.32 -3.96
CA LEU A 162 11.07 -6.97 -4.48
C LEU A 162 9.58 -6.63 -4.58
N VAL A 163 8.72 -7.65 -4.60
CA VAL A 163 7.27 -7.53 -4.86
C VAL A 163 6.42 -7.97 -3.67
N VAL A 164 7.04 -8.57 -2.68
CA VAL A 164 6.38 -9.08 -1.48
C VAL A 164 5.76 -7.95 -0.62
N TRP A 165 6.19 -6.70 -0.74
CA TRP A 165 5.53 -5.60 -0.01
C TRP A 165 4.18 -5.17 -0.61
N VAL A 166 3.87 -5.56 -1.86
CA VAL A 166 2.68 -5.08 -2.60
C VAL A 166 1.36 -5.55 -1.98
N PRO A 167 1.16 -6.84 -1.62
CA PRO A 167 -0.07 -7.28 -0.97
C PRO A 167 -0.42 -6.53 0.32
N PRO A 168 0.46 -6.46 1.34
CA PRO A 168 0.15 -5.74 2.57
C PRO A 168 -0.03 -4.23 2.32
N PHE A 169 0.74 -3.64 1.40
CA PHE A 169 0.55 -2.24 0.99
C PHE A 169 -0.87 -1.99 0.47
N LEU A 170 -1.31 -2.78 -0.52
CA LEU A 170 -2.64 -2.63 -1.09
C LEU A 170 -3.71 -2.84 -0.01
N PHE A 171 -3.55 -3.85 0.84
CA PHE A 171 -4.49 -4.13 1.93
C PHE A 171 -4.63 -2.95 2.90
N PHE A 172 -3.54 -2.50 3.53
CA PHE A 172 -3.60 -1.44 4.54
C PHE A 172 -4.04 -0.09 3.95
N VAL A 173 -3.53 0.29 2.77
CA VAL A 173 -3.96 1.53 2.10
C VAL A 173 -5.45 1.48 1.78
N SER A 174 -5.96 0.37 1.26
CA SER A 174 -7.37 0.25 0.90
C SER A 174 -8.29 0.27 2.11
N VAL A 175 -7.90 -0.38 3.21
CA VAL A 175 -8.62 -0.33 4.49
C VAL A 175 -8.63 1.10 5.04
N ALA A 176 -7.49 1.81 5.03
CA ALA A 176 -7.41 3.21 5.45
C ALA A 176 -8.36 4.10 4.64
N LEU A 177 -8.34 4.00 3.31
CA LEU A 177 -9.23 4.78 2.45
C LEU A 177 -10.70 4.46 2.73
N PHE A 178 -11.06 3.19 2.81
CA PHE A 178 -12.43 2.77 3.08
C PHE A 178 -12.95 3.33 4.42
N ILE A 179 -12.15 3.19 5.49
CA ILE A 179 -12.52 3.71 6.80
C ILE A 179 -12.60 5.22 6.79
N THR A 180 -11.59 5.92 6.25
CA THR A 180 -11.57 7.40 6.18
C THR A 180 -12.75 7.94 5.37
N PHE A 181 -13.11 7.34 4.23
CA PHE A 181 -14.27 7.80 3.46
C PHE A 181 -15.59 7.52 4.17
N THR A 182 -15.69 6.41 4.91
CA THR A 182 -16.90 6.06 5.65
C THR A 182 -17.07 6.92 6.91
N SER A 183 -16.00 7.14 7.67
CA SER A 183 -16.03 7.92 8.92
C SER A 183 -15.92 9.43 8.70
N ARG A 184 -15.39 9.85 7.54
CA ARG A 184 -14.96 11.23 7.24
C ARG A 184 -13.93 11.79 8.24
N GLN A 185 -13.25 10.92 8.99
CA GLN A 185 -12.27 11.29 10.00
C GLN A 185 -10.95 10.57 9.73
N PRO A 186 -9.87 11.29 9.36
CA PRO A 186 -8.59 10.67 9.03
C PRO A 186 -7.95 10.01 10.25
N VAL A 187 -8.09 10.64 11.42
CA VAL A 187 -7.58 10.12 12.69
C VAL A 187 -8.18 8.75 13.01
N PHE A 188 -9.48 8.56 12.73
CA PHE A 188 -10.14 7.27 12.91
C PHE A 188 -9.60 6.21 11.95
N GLY A 189 -9.44 6.55 10.66
CA GLY A 189 -8.85 5.65 9.66
C GLY A 189 -7.43 5.22 9.99
N MET A 190 -6.58 6.17 10.41
CA MET A 190 -5.23 5.91 10.92
C MET A 190 -5.25 4.99 12.15
N THR A 191 -6.05 5.32 13.16
CA THR A 191 -6.12 4.58 14.43
C THR A 191 -6.53 3.14 14.19
N MET A 192 -7.55 2.91 13.37
CA MET A 192 -7.99 1.55 13.03
C MET A 192 -6.92 0.76 12.29
N ASN A 193 -6.14 1.39 11.41
CA ASN A 193 -5.01 0.72 10.75
C ASN A 193 -3.89 0.36 11.72
N ILE A 194 -3.58 1.22 12.68
CA ILE A 194 -2.58 0.93 13.72
C ILE A 194 -3.03 -0.25 14.58
N ILE A 195 -4.29 -0.26 15.04
CA ILE A 195 -4.85 -1.37 15.83
C ILE A 195 -4.83 -2.66 15.03
N LEU A 196 -5.27 -2.62 13.77
CA LEU A 196 -5.27 -3.77 12.87
C LEU A 196 -3.85 -4.30 12.66
N TRP A 197 -2.90 -3.42 12.34
CA TRP A 197 -1.50 -3.78 12.17
C TRP A 197 -0.91 -4.40 13.44
N PHE A 198 -1.17 -3.82 14.61
CA PHE A 198 -0.67 -4.33 15.89
C PHE A 198 -1.25 -5.72 16.20
N GLY A 199 -2.57 -5.89 16.06
CA GLY A 199 -3.22 -7.18 16.22
C GLY A 199 -2.61 -8.24 15.30
N LEU A 200 -2.41 -7.89 14.03
CA LEU A 200 -1.80 -8.79 13.06
C LEU A 200 -0.33 -9.08 13.37
N ALA A 201 0.46 -8.07 13.75
CA ALA A 201 1.90 -8.20 13.98
C ALA A 201 2.23 -9.08 15.20
N PHE A 202 1.42 -9.00 16.26
CA PHE A 202 1.71 -9.67 17.52
C PHE A 202 0.88 -10.93 17.78
N MET A 203 -0.34 -11.00 17.24
CA MET A 203 -1.25 -12.13 17.51
C MET A 203 -1.35 -13.12 16.36
N ALA A 204 -1.14 -12.70 15.11
CA ALA A 204 -1.45 -13.56 13.97
C ALA A 204 -0.58 -14.83 13.94
N ASP A 205 0.72 -14.73 14.22
CA ASP A 205 1.61 -15.91 14.34
C ASP A 205 1.08 -16.91 15.40
N ARG A 206 0.64 -16.43 16.56
CA ARG A 206 0.09 -17.29 17.64
C ARG A 206 -1.25 -17.91 17.28
N ILE A 207 -2.13 -17.14 16.63
CA ILE A 207 -3.42 -17.60 16.14
C ILE A 207 -3.21 -18.71 15.11
N LEU A 208 -2.27 -18.56 14.19
CA LEU A 208 -1.98 -19.57 13.17
C LEU A 208 -1.39 -20.86 13.73
N LEU A 209 -0.52 -20.76 14.75
CA LEU A 209 0.00 -21.93 15.45
C LEU A 209 -1.12 -22.73 16.11
N ARG A 210 -2.16 -22.06 16.64
CA ARG A 210 -3.29 -22.72 17.29
C ARG A 210 -4.37 -23.19 16.31
N TRP A 211 -4.63 -22.41 15.27
CA TRP A 211 -5.69 -22.61 14.28
C TRP A 211 -5.17 -22.34 12.86
N PRO A 212 -4.49 -23.32 12.23
CA PRO A 212 -3.88 -23.13 10.91
C PRO A 212 -4.86 -22.74 9.79
N HIS A 213 -6.14 -23.09 9.93
CA HIS A 213 -7.18 -22.73 8.98
C HIS A 213 -7.53 -21.23 8.98
N LEU A 214 -7.09 -20.46 9.98
CA LEU A 214 -7.23 -19.00 10.04
C LEU A 214 -6.13 -18.24 9.27
N TRP A 215 -5.36 -18.93 8.41
CA TRP A 215 -4.38 -18.32 7.51
C TRP A 215 -4.89 -17.12 6.69
N PRO A 216 -6.18 -17.01 6.28
CA PRO A 216 -6.66 -15.85 5.53
C PRO A 216 -6.68 -14.55 6.34
N VAL A 217 -6.60 -14.64 7.68
CA VAL A 217 -6.57 -13.47 8.58
C VAL A 217 -5.18 -12.85 8.62
N HIS A 218 -4.15 -13.62 8.29
CA HIS A 218 -2.78 -13.15 8.34
C HIS A 218 -2.49 -12.26 7.14
N VAL A 219 -1.85 -11.11 7.37
CA VAL A 219 -1.55 -10.14 6.29
C VAL A 219 -0.08 -10.22 5.88
N TYR A 220 0.79 -10.78 6.72
CA TYR A 220 2.21 -10.94 6.40
C TYR A 220 2.49 -12.24 5.66
N LEU A 221 3.48 -12.21 4.76
CA LEU A 221 3.60 -13.21 3.70
C LEU A 221 4.17 -14.57 4.13
N ARG A 222 4.65 -14.71 5.36
CA ARG A 222 5.05 -16.01 5.88
C ARG A 222 5.25 -15.99 7.40
N PRO A 223 4.41 -16.68 8.19
CA PRO A 223 4.85 -17.15 9.51
C PRO A 223 5.95 -18.20 9.28
N GLU A 224 7.19 -17.92 9.69
CA GLU A 224 8.30 -18.87 9.52
C GLU A 224 8.03 -20.19 10.26
N SER A 225 7.29 -20.11 11.37
CA SER A 225 6.89 -21.24 12.21
C SER A 225 5.74 -22.08 11.65
N ALA A 226 4.94 -21.56 10.71
CA ALA A 226 3.79 -22.28 10.12
C ALA A 226 3.96 -22.52 8.60
N ALA A 227 5.20 -22.44 8.10
CA ALA A 227 5.54 -22.58 6.68
C ALA A 227 5.12 -23.92 6.04
N THR A 228 4.77 -24.94 6.83
CA THR A 228 4.29 -26.25 6.37
C THR A 228 2.79 -26.31 6.12
N ALA A 229 1.98 -25.40 6.69
CA ALA A 229 0.51 -25.49 6.65
C ALA A 229 -0.14 -24.63 5.55
N ILE A 230 0.58 -23.65 5.00
CA ILE A 230 0.00 -22.64 4.11
C ILE A 230 0.80 -22.62 2.80
N ASP A 231 0.09 -22.72 1.67
CA ASP A 231 0.71 -22.52 0.36
C ASP A 231 1.26 -21.07 0.30
N PRO A 232 2.58 -20.89 0.16
CA PRO A 232 3.19 -19.56 0.14
C PRO A 232 2.72 -18.69 -1.03
N ARG A 233 2.09 -19.28 -2.06
CA ARG A 233 1.55 -18.57 -3.22
C ARG A 233 0.13 -18.06 -3.01
N LEU A 234 -0.70 -18.82 -2.28
CA LEU A 234 -2.12 -18.49 -2.12
C LEU A 234 -2.35 -17.30 -1.18
N HIS A 235 -1.53 -17.21 -0.13
CA HIS A 235 -1.63 -16.14 0.86
C HIS A 235 -1.48 -14.71 0.26
N PRO A 236 -0.43 -14.38 -0.52
CA PRO A 236 -0.34 -13.08 -1.19
C PRO A 236 -1.56 -12.74 -2.06
N VAL A 237 -2.08 -13.73 -2.79
CA VAL A 237 -3.23 -13.57 -3.69
C VAL A 237 -4.49 -13.25 -2.87
N TRP A 238 -4.69 -13.93 -1.75
CA TRP A 238 -5.80 -13.64 -0.84
C TRP A 238 -5.73 -12.22 -0.27
N VAL A 239 -4.57 -11.81 0.25
CA VAL A 239 -4.38 -10.45 0.80
C VAL A 239 -4.62 -9.39 -0.27
N LEU A 240 -4.12 -9.61 -1.50
CA LEU A 240 -4.40 -8.74 -2.65
C LEU A 240 -5.88 -8.66 -2.97
N PHE A 241 -6.59 -9.79 -2.98
CA PHE A 241 -8.03 -9.85 -3.25
C PHE A 241 -8.82 -9.05 -2.20
N VAL A 242 -8.54 -9.25 -0.91
CA VAL A 242 -9.20 -8.52 0.17
C VAL A 242 -8.88 -7.02 0.08
N GLY A 243 -7.64 -6.65 -0.18
CA GLY A 243 -7.25 -5.25 -0.41
C GLY A 243 -8.00 -4.62 -1.58
N ALA A 244 -8.08 -5.31 -2.71
CA ALA A 244 -8.83 -4.86 -3.89
C ALA A 244 -10.34 -4.70 -3.61
N LEU A 245 -10.92 -5.58 -2.78
CA LEU A 245 -12.32 -5.48 -2.36
C LEU A 245 -12.57 -4.21 -1.52
N PHE A 246 -11.72 -3.94 -0.53
CA PHE A 246 -11.81 -2.69 0.25
C PHE A 246 -11.61 -1.46 -0.63
N LEU A 247 -10.70 -1.52 -1.61
CA LEU A 247 -10.48 -0.42 -2.54
C LEU A 247 -11.73 -0.17 -3.39
N ALA A 248 -12.36 -1.23 -3.89
CA ALA A 248 -13.61 -1.14 -4.64
C ALA A 248 -14.75 -0.55 -3.78
N PHE A 249 -14.83 -0.92 -2.50
CA PHE A 249 -15.78 -0.31 -1.56
C PHE A 249 -15.48 1.16 -1.31
N ALA A 250 -14.20 1.53 -1.13
CA ALA A 250 -13.79 2.93 -1.03
C ALA A 250 -14.22 3.73 -2.27
N PHE A 251 -14.00 3.20 -3.48
CA PHE A 251 -14.46 3.81 -4.72
C PHE A 251 -15.98 3.92 -4.86
N ARG A 252 -16.72 2.95 -4.33
CA ARG A 252 -18.18 3.01 -4.32
C ARG A 252 -18.69 4.16 -3.45
N GLN A 253 -18.07 4.40 -2.29
CA GLN A 253 -18.45 5.53 -1.42
C GLN A 253 -18.27 6.90 -2.10
N LEU A 254 -17.34 6.98 -3.04
CA LEU A 254 -17.06 8.21 -3.77
C LEU A 254 -18.03 8.49 -4.91
N LYS A 255 -18.85 7.51 -5.34
CA LYS A 255 -19.91 7.77 -6.33
C LYS A 255 -21.05 8.58 -5.73
N ASP A 256 -21.24 8.48 -4.41
CA ASP A 256 -22.22 9.26 -3.66
C ASP A 256 -21.70 10.69 -3.37
N VAL A 257 -21.03 11.34 -4.34
CA VAL A 257 -20.49 12.72 -4.21
C VAL A 257 -21.57 13.71 -3.77
N GLU A 258 -22.81 13.52 -4.22
CA GLU A 258 -23.93 14.37 -3.81
C GLU A 258 -24.19 14.28 -2.30
N LYS A 259 -24.04 13.11 -1.66
CA LYS A 259 -24.11 12.99 -0.19
C LYS A 259 -22.91 13.59 0.51
N LEU A 260 -21.74 13.60 -0.14
CA LEU A 260 -20.54 14.24 0.42
C LEU A 260 -20.72 15.76 0.50
N LEU A 261 -21.27 16.37 -0.56
CA LEU A 261 -21.49 17.82 -0.63
C LEU A 261 -22.72 18.30 0.15
N THR A 262 -23.77 17.49 0.28
CA THR A 262 -25.03 17.90 0.94
C THR A 262 -25.06 17.66 2.45
N ALA A 263 -24.31 16.69 2.97
CA ALA A 263 -24.28 16.38 4.41
C ALA A 263 -23.57 17.45 5.28
N SER A 264 -22.98 18.48 4.67
CA SER A 264 -22.44 19.65 5.39
C SER A 264 -23.55 20.61 5.90
N LYS A 265 -24.81 20.41 5.51
CA LYS A 265 -25.92 21.34 5.83
C LYS A 265 -26.90 20.86 6.92
N SER A 266 -26.62 19.75 7.59
CA SER A 266 -27.43 19.25 8.72
C SER A 266 -26.60 19.22 9.99
#